data_AF-A0A080ZJU1-F1
#
_entry.id   AF-A0A080ZJU1-F1
#
_cell.length_a   1.000
_cell.length_b   1.000
_cell.length_c   1.000
_cell.angle_alpha   90.00
_cell.angle_beta   90.00
_cell.angle_gamma   90.00
#
_symmetry.space_group_name_H-M   'P 1'
#
loop_
_entity.id
_entity.type
_entity.pdbx_description
1 polymer ?
#
loop_
_entity_poly.entity_id
_entity_poly.type
_entity_poly.pdbx_seq_one_letter_code
_entity_poly.pdbx_strand_id
1 'polypeptide(L)'
;MGPALRNGKKVTHPKVPQPPPKKVGRPKKKASTTCYKCKRTLKTHQGLKKHLARKNPCDKRSVAAREEARKIARRLASKAYYIRKKKGISLASWRERMPLTARQEARRRADYLANL
;
A
#
# COMPACT_ATOMS: atom_id res chain seq x y z
N MET A 1 9.91 -21.25 -57.01
CA MET A 1 10.27 -19.81 -56.97
C MET A 1 11.76 -19.70 -56.66
N GLY A 2 12.60 -19.53 -57.69
CA GLY A 2 14.06 -19.57 -57.59
C GLY A 2 14.70 -18.22 -57.19
N PRO A 3 16.00 -18.19 -56.85
CA PRO A 3 16.68 -17.00 -56.38
C PRO A 3 16.82 -15.94 -57.50
N ALA A 4 16.66 -14.66 -57.13
CA ALA A 4 16.78 -13.54 -58.05
C ALA A 4 18.24 -13.35 -58.53
N LEU A 5 18.43 -13.25 -59.83
CA LEU A 5 19.72 -13.01 -60.49
C LEU A 5 19.88 -11.51 -60.79
N ARG A 6 21.04 -10.92 -60.45
CA ARG A 6 21.51 -9.64 -61.01
C ARG A 6 22.82 -9.89 -61.74
N ASN A 7 22.90 -9.48 -63.02
CA ASN A 7 24.11 -9.50 -63.86
C ASN A 7 24.88 -10.84 -63.87
N GLY A 8 24.17 -11.97 -64.04
CA GLY A 8 24.79 -13.26 -64.36
C GLY A 8 25.64 -13.94 -63.28
N LYS A 9 25.80 -13.36 -62.09
CA LYS A 9 26.54 -13.96 -60.96
C LYS A 9 25.60 -14.24 -59.78
N LYS A 10 25.67 -15.45 -59.22
CA LYS A 10 24.92 -15.83 -58.00
C LYS A 10 25.45 -14.97 -56.84
N VAL A 11 24.62 -14.07 -56.31
CA VAL A 11 24.95 -13.31 -55.10
C VAL A 11 24.67 -14.23 -53.90
N THR A 12 25.72 -14.77 -53.28
CA THR A 12 25.60 -15.42 -51.98
C THR A 12 25.41 -14.34 -50.93
N HIS A 13 24.30 -14.38 -50.19
CA HIS A 13 24.15 -13.50 -49.02
C HIS A 13 25.30 -13.79 -48.04
N PRO A 14 26.02 -12.76 -47.55
CA PRO A 14 27.06 -12.97 -46.54
C PRO A 14 26.44 -13.63 -45.31
N LYS A 15 27.01 -14.75 -44.88
CA LYS A 15 26.57 -15.47 -43.69
C LYS A 15 26.86 -14.60 -42.47
N VAL A 16 25.83 -13.95 -41.95
CA VAL A 16 25.90 -13.17 -40.71
C VAL A 16 26.45 -14.08 -39.61
N PRO A 17 27.57 -13.72 -38.95
CA PRO A 17 28.09 -14.50 -37.84
C PRO A 17 27.02 -14.58 -36.74
N GLN A 18 26.60 -15.80 -36.40
CA GLN A 18 25.73 -16.03 -35.25
C GLN A 18 26.46 -15.53 -34.00
N PRO A 19 25.83 -14.73 -33.13
CA PRO A 19 26.46 -14.28 -31.90
C PRO A 19 26.82 -15.51 -31.04
N PRO A 20 27.96 -15.47 -30.31
CA PRO A 20 28.38 -16.59 -29.50
C PRO A 20 27.30 -16.97 -28.47
N PRO A 21 27.16 -18.27 -28.13
CA PRO A 21 26.17 -18.72 -27.17
C PRO A 21 26.33 -17.94 -25.86
N LYS A 22 25.26 -17.28 -25.42
CA LYS A 22 25.24 -16.56 -24.15
C LYS A 22 25.60 -17.56 -23.05
N LYS A 23 26.73 -17.34 -22.37
CA LYS A 23 27.10 -18.11 -21.17
C LYS A 23 25.94 -18.00 -20.19
N VAL A 24 25.17 -19.08 -20.02
CA VAL A 24 24.10 -19.16 -19.03
C VAL A 24 24.77 -19.18 -17.65
N GLY A 25 25.06 -17.99 -17.13
CA GLY A 25 25.54 -17.82 -15.76
C GLY A 25 24.57 -18.46 -14.77
N ARG A 26 25.10 -18.85 -13.60
CA ARG A 26 24.36 -19.47 -12.50
C ARG A 26 22.97 -18.81 -12.33
N PRO A 27 21.87 -19.58 -12.26
CA PRO A 27 20.53 -19.02 -12.07
C PRO A 27 20.49 -18.06 -10.89
N LYS A 28 20.13 -16.80 -11.15
CA LYS A 28 20.02 -15.77 -10.11
C LYS A 28 18.86 -16.14 -9.19
N LYS A 29 19.15 -16.56 -7.95
CA LYS A 29 18.12 -16.82 -6.93
C LYS A 29 17.33 -15.54 -6.70
N LYS A 30 16.03 -15.56 -6.98
CA LYS A 30 15.14 -14.41 -6.71
C LYS A 30 14.97 -14.27 -5.19
N ALA A 31 15.11 -13.05 -4.68
CA ALA A 31 14.81 -12.76 -3.27
C ALA A 31 13.34 -13.08 -2.97
N SER A 32 13.05 -13.61 -1.78
CA SER A 32 11.68 -13.95 -1.40
C SER A 32 10.80 -12.71 -1.32
N THR A 33 9.54 -12.83 -1.73
CA THR A 33 8.56 -11.75 -1.64
C THR A 33 7.47 -12.03 -0.62
N THR A 34 7.65 -13.07 0.20
CA THR A 34 6.68 -13.55 1.18
C THR A 34 7.00 -13.05 2.59
N CYS A 35 6.00 -12.50 3.28
CA CYS A 35 6.15 -12.09 4.68
C CYS A 35 6.12 -13.29 5.63
N TYR A 36 7.08 -13.38 6.56
CA TYR A 36 7.13 -14.46 7.55
C TYR A 36 6.06 -14.36 8.64
N LYS A 37 5.55 -13.16 8.95
CA LYS A 37 4.53 -12.94 10.00
C LYS A 37 3.11 -13.26 9.52
N CYS A 38 2.76 -12.75 8.33
CA CYS A 38 1.40 -12.83 7.81
C CYS A 38 1.25 -13.80 6.63
N LYS A 39 2.35 -14.40 6.16
CA LYS A 39 2.42 -15.32 5.00
C LYS A 39 1.90 -14.73 3.69
N ARG A 40 1.73 -13.40 3.61
CA ARG A 40 1.31 -12.71 2.39
C ARG A 40 2.47 -12.60 1.41
N THR A 41 2.23 -13.03 0.17
CA THR A 41 3.15 -12.82 -0.96
C THR A 41 2.91 -11.44 -1.57
N LEU A 42 3.98 -10.66 -1.72
CA LEU A 42 3.96 -9.32 -2.30
C LEU A 42 4.50 -9.35 -3.73
N LYS A 43 4.15 -8.35 -4.54
CA LYS A 43 4.54 -8.27 -5.96
C LYS A 43 6.05 -8.03 -6.14
N THR A 44 6.68 -7.33 -5.20
CA THR A 44 8.10 -6.94 -5.28
C THR A 44 8.81 -7.09 -3.93
N HIS A 45 10.13 -7.28 -3.96
CA HIS A 45 10.95 -7.34 -2.74
C HIS A 45 10.94 -6.00 -1.97
N GLN A 46 10.93 -4.87 -2.68
CA GLN A 46 10.75 -3.56 -2.07
C GLN A 46 9.40 -3.45 -1.36
N GLY A 47 8.35 -4.08 -1.91
CA GLY A 47 7.04 -4.20 -1.25
C GLY A 47 7.13 -4.95 0.08
N LEU A 48 7.90 -6.05 0.13
CA LEU A 48 8.17 -6.79 1.36
C LEU A 48 8.93 -5.95 2.39
N LYS A 49 9.99 -5.24 1.98
CA LYS A 49 10.74 -4.34 2.85
C LYS A 49 9.83 -3.27 3.46
N LYS A 50 9.03 -2.58 2.64
CA LYS A 50 8.06 -1.58 3.10
C LYS A 50 7.00 -2.18 4.01
N HIS A 51 6.51 -3.39 3.71
CA HIS A 51 5.50 -4.08 4.51
C HIS A 51 6.01 -4.36 5.93
N LEU A 52 7.25 -4.83 6.06
CA LEU A 52 7.89 -5.12 7.35
C LEU A 52 8.23 -3.85 8.15
N ALA A 53 8.53 -2.74 7.47
CA ALA A 53 8.84 -1.45 8.09
C ALA A 53 7.60 -0.66 8.54
N ARG A 54 6.37 -1.16 8.33
CA ARG A 54 5.16 -0.46 8.76
C ARG A 54 5.08 -0.42 10.29
N LYS A 55 4.70 0.75 10.84
CA LYS A 55 4.46 0.96 12.28
C LYS A 55 3.46 -0.04 12.87
N ASN A 56 2.41 -0.36 12.11
CA ASN A 56 1.43 -1.37 12.51
C ASN A 56 1.88 -2.74 12.01
N PRO A 57 2.11 -3.70 12.92
CA PRO A 57 2.59 -5.01 12.52
C PRO A 57 1.47 -5.83 11.87
N CYS A 58 1.89 -6.71 10.97
CA CYS A 58 1.01 -7.49 10.10
C CYS A 58 0.66 -8.88 10.65
N ASP A 59 1.18 -9.23 11.83
CA ASP A 59 0.89 -10.50 12.47
C ASP A 59 -0.61 -10.66 12.77
N LYS A 60 -1.10 -11.90 12.73
CA LYS A 60 -2.52 -12.21 12.87
C LYS A 60 -3.10 -11.70 14.19
N ARG A 61 -2.33 -11.78 15.28
CA ARG A 61 -2.75 -11.35 16.62
C ARG A 61 -2.95 -9.84 16.69
N SER A 62 -1.99 -9.06 16.19
CA SER A 62 -2.09 -7.60 16.08
C SER A 62 -3.25 -7.15 15.21
N VAL A 63 -3.47 -7.82 14.07
CA VAL A 63 -4.61 -7.51 13.20
C VAL A 63 -5.92 -7.72 13.96
N ALA A 64 -6.09 -8.87 14.61
CA ALA A 64 -7.28 -9.18 15.40
C ALA A 64 -7.49 -8.20 16.56
N ALA A 65 -6.43 -7.87 17.31
CA ALA A 65 -6.51 -6.90 18.41
C ALA A 65 -6.96 -5.51 17.92
N ARG A 66 -6.46 -5.06 16.76
CA ARG A 66 -6.89 -3.79 16.15
C ARG A 66 -8.34 -3.85 15.65
N GLU A 67 -8.79 -4.98 15.14
CA GLU A 67 -10.19 -5.17 14.75
C GLU A 67 -11.12 -5.15 15.96
N GLU A 68 -10.75 -5.81 17.06
CA GLU A 68 -11.52 -5.75 18.31
C GLU A 68 -11.55 -4.33 18.88
N ALA A 69 -10.41 -3.63 18.92
CA ALA A 69 -10.37 -2.22 19.32
C ALA A 69 -11.31 -1.34 18.48
N ARG A 70 -11.36 -1.56 17.15
CA ARG A 70 -12.30 -0.86 16.26
C ARG A 70 -13.76 -1.23 16.54
N LYS A 71 -14.06 -2.50 16.84
CA LYS A 71 -15.42 -2.94 17.22
C LYS A 71 -15.85 -2.28 18.53
N ILE A 72 -14.98 -2.25 19.53
CA ILE A 72 -15.24 -1.59 20.83
C ILE A 72 -15.47 -0.10 20.62
N ALA A 73 -14.61 0.59 19.88
CA ALA A 73 -14.76 2.02 19.57
C ALA A 73 -16.08 2.31 18.83
N ARG A 74 -16.47 1.45 17.88
CA ARG A 74 -17.76 1.57 17.18
C ARG A 74 -18.94 1.41 18.13
N ARG A 75 -18.92 0.41 19.01
CA ARG A 75 -19.98 0.19 20.02
C ARG A 75 -20.10 1.39 20.95
N LEU A 76 -18.98 1.93 21.43
CA LEU A 76 -18.95 3.13 22.27
C LEU A 76 -19.51 4.34 21.55
N ALA A 77 -19.12 4.58 20.30
CA ALA A 77 -19.64 5.68 19.48
C ALA A 77 -21.16 5.55 19.25
N SER A 78 -21.64 4.35 18.92
CA SER A 78 -23.08 4.09 18.79
C SER A 78 -23.83 4.32 20.10
N LYS A 79 -23.30 3.84 21.24
CA LYS A 79 -23.89 4.08 22.55
C LYS A 79 -23.96 5.57 22.88
N ALA A 80 -22.89 6.32 22.63
CA ALA A 80 -22.85 7.77 22.82
C ALA A 80 -23.89 8.49 21.95
N TYR A 81 -24.06 8.07 20.69
CA TYR A 81 -25.09 8.59 19.79
C TYR A 81 -26.51 8.42 20.36
N TYR A 82 -26.87 7.23 20.82
CA TYR A 82 -28.21 6.99 21.38
C TYR A 82 -28.44 7.74 22.70
N ILE A 83 -27.41 7.86 23.55
CA ILE A 83 -27.49 8.67 24.78
C ILE A 83 -27.76 10.15 24.43
N ARG A 84 -27.03 10.72 23.45
CA ARG A 84 -27.26 12.09 22.98
C ARG A 84 -28.69 12.28 22.48
N LYS A 85 -29.18 11.35 21.65
CA LYS A 85 -30.54 11.39 21.09
C LYS A 85 -31.60 11.33 22.19
N LYS A 86 -31.45 10.42 23.16
CA LYS A 86 -32.40 10.26 24.28
C LYS A 86 -32.45 11.49 25.19
N LYS A 87 -31.31 12.15 25.41
CA LYS A 87 -31.22 13.36 26.26
C LYS A 87 -31.64 14.64 25.55
N GLY A 88 -32.07 14.58 24.27
CA GLY A 88 -32.47 15.77 23.52
C GLY A 88 -31.33 16.78 23.28
N ILE A 89 -30.07 16.38 23.46
CA ILE A 89 -28.93 17.29 23.31
C ILE A 89 -28.67 17.52 21.82
N SER A 90 -28.61 18.78 21.41
CA SER A 90 -28.25 19.13 20.02
C SER A 90 -26.82 18.67 19.70
N LEU A 91 -26.57 18.34 18.42
CA LEU A 91 -25.23 17.91 18.01
C LEU A 91 -24.17 19.00 18.24
N ALA A 92 -24.54 20.28 18.12
CA ALA A 92 -23.65 21.41 18.37
C ALA A 92 -23.24 21.47 19.85
N SER A 93 -24.22 21.48 20.77
CA SER A 93 -23.94 21.51 22.22
C SER A 93 -23.18 20.27 22.69
N TRP A 94 -23.42 19.10 22.08
CA TRP A 94 -22.66 17.89 22.36
C TRP A 94 -21.19 17.98 21.89
N ARG A 95 -20.93 18.65 20.76
CA ARG A 95 -19.58 18.86 20.23
C ARG A 95 -18.78 19.86 21.06
N GLU A 96 -19.41 20.88 21.61
CA GLU A 96 -18.77 21.85 22.52
C GLU A 96 -18.37 21.22 23.86
N ARG A 97 -19.18 20.27 24.35
CA ARG A 97 -18.93 19.59 25.63
C ARG A 97 -17.82 18.54 25.59
N MET A 98 -17.41 18.11 24.40
CA MET A 98 -16.34 17.11 24.25
C MET A 98 -14.99 17.81 24.12
N PRO A 99 -13.95 17.37 24.84
CA PRO A 99 -12.63 17.92 24.67
C PRO A 99 -12.19 17.75 23.21
N LEU A 100 -11.72 18.84 22.62
CA LEU A 100 -11.21 18.83 21.25
C LEU A 100 -9.95 17.96 21.21
N THR A 101 -9.79 17.22 20.12
CA THR A 101 -8.50 16.56 19.87
C THR A 101 -7.43 17.63 19.59
N ALA A 102 -6.17 17.37 19.90
CA ALA A 102 -5.06 18.30 19.63
C ALA A 102 -5.03 18.80 18.17
N ARG A 103 -5.45 17.96 17.21
CA ARG A 103 -5.56 18.34 15.79
C ARG A 103 -6.72 19.30 15.51
N GLN A 104 -7.82 19.19 16.25
CA GLN A 104 -8.95 20.11 16.15
C GLN A 104 -8.63 21.43 16.85
N GLU A 105 -7.96 21.39 18.00
CA GLU A 105 -7.46 22.58 18.69
C GLU A 105 -6.48 23.36 17.82
N ALA A 106 -5.51 22.69 17.20
CA ALA A 106 -4.57 23.32 16.29
C ALA A 106 -5.26 23.99 15.08
N ARG A 107 -6.29 23.35 14.51
CA ARG A 107 -7.11 23.96 13.45
C ARG A 107 -7.87 25.17 13.94
N ARG A 108 -8.57 25.07 15.07
CA ARG A 108 -9.31 26.17 15.68
C ARG A 108 -8.40 27.36 16.00
N ARG A 109 -7.18 27.10 16.48
CA ARG A 109 -6.15 28.12 16.73
C ARG A 109 -5.68 28.79 15.45
N ALA A 110 -5.46 28.02 14.38
CA ALA A 110 -5.13 28.57 13.07
C ALA A 110 -6.26 29.44 12.50
N ASP A 111 -7.52 28.99 12.63
CA ASP A 111 -8.69 29.75 12.18
C ASP A 111 -8.84 31.05 12.98
N TYR A 112 -8.57 31.04 14.29
CA TYR A 112 -8.59 32.25 15.13
C TYR A 112 -7.50 33.24 14.73
N LEU A 113 -6.27 32.77 14.48
CA LEU A 113 -5.16 33.61 14.03
C LEU A 113 -5.37 34.17 12.61
N ALA A 114 -6.14 33.50 11.76
CA ALA A 114 -6.44 33.94 10.40
C ALA A 114 -7.55 35.01 10.32
N ASN A 115 -8.31 35.22 11.41
CA ASN A 115 -9.36 36.23 11.52
C ASN A 115 -8.97 37.40 12.44
N LEU A 116 -7.69 37.47 12.83
CA LEU A 116 -7.05 38.60 13.49
C LEU A 116 -6.44 39.52 12.43
#